data_AF-A0AB37UXT0-F1
#
_entry.id   AF-A0AB37UXT0-F1
#
_cell.length_a   1.000
_cell.length_b   1.000
_cell.length_c   1.000
_cell.angle_alpha   90.00
_cell.angle_beta   90.00
_cell.angle_gamma   90.00
#
_symmetry.space_group_name_H-M   'P 1'
#
loop_
_entity.id
_entity.type
_entity.pdbx_description
1 polymer ?
#
loop_
_entity_poly.entity_id
_entity_poly.type
_entity_poly.pdbx_seq_one_letter_code
_entity_poly.pdbx_strand_id
1 'polypeptide(L)'
;MKQNLKPFKMIKENLMTQSQKVRFLAPLSLALSLSFNPVGAEEDGGFMTFGYELGQVVQQVKNPGKIKAEELAGLLNSNTTNNTNINIAGTGGNVAGTLGNLFMNQLGNLIDLYPTLNTSNIHQCGANNTSGGSGSATTAATTSNNPCFQGNLALYKEMVGSIKALSQNISKNIFQGDNNTTSANLSNQLSELNTASVYLTYMNSFLNANNQAGGIFQNNTDKIYGSGVTAQQIAYILKQASITMGPSGDSGAAAAFLDAALAQHVFNSANAGNDLSAKEFTSLVQNIVNNSQNALTLANNANISNSTGYQVSYGGNIDQARSTQLLNNTTNTLAKVTALNNELKANPWLGNFAAGNSSQVNAFNGFITKIGYKQFFGENKNVGLRYYGFFSYNGAGVGNGPTYNQVNLLTYGVGTDVLYNVFSRSFGSRSLNAGFFGGIQLAGDTYISTLRNSPQLASRPTATKFQFLFDVGLRMNFGILKKDLKSHNQHSIEIGVQIPTIYNTYYKAGGAEVKYFRPYSVYWVYGYAF
;
A
#
# COMPACT_ATOMS: atom_id res chain seq x y z
N MET A 1 -47.28 -6.66 38.35
CA MET A 1 -47.75 -5.63 37.38
C MET A 1 -47.82 -6.26 36.00
N LYS A 2 -49.03 -6.55 35.51
CA LYS A 2 -49.28 -6.94 34.12
C LYS A 2 -49.41 -5.66 33.30
N GLN A 3 -48.56 -5.45 32.31
CA GLN A 3 -48.80 -4.46 31.27
C GLN A 3 -49.01 -5.17 29.93
N ASN A 4 -50.19 -4.92 29.38
CA ASN A 4 -50.63 -5.30 28.04
C ASN A 4 -49.74 -4.61 26.98
N LEU A 5 -49.09 -5.39 26.12
CA LEU A 5 -48.74 -4.92 24.78
C LEU A 5 -49.47 -5.77 23.75
N LYS A 6 -50.35 -5.10 22.99
CA LYS A 6 -51.00 -5.62 21.79
C LYS A 6 -49.93 -5.92 20.72
N PRO A 7 -50.07 -6.99 19.91
CA PRO A 7 -49.23 -7.18 18.75
C PRO A 7 -49.54 -6.12 17.69
N PHE A 8 -48.49 -5.44 17.22
CA PHE A 8 -48.54 -4.51 16.09
C PHE A 8 -48.89 -5.30 14.82
N LYS A 9 -50.02 -4.93 14.21
CA LYS A 9 -50.51 -5.46 12.95
C LYS A 9 -49.68 -4.85 11.82
N MET A 10 -48.79 -5.62 11.20
CA MET A 10 -48.10 -5.22 9.96
C MET A 10 -49.15 -5.04 8.86
N ILE A 11 -49.29 -3.81 8.37
CA ILE A 11 -49.96 -3.51 7.11
C ILE A 11 -49.04 -4.04 6.00
N LYS A 12 -49.45 -5.14 5.37
CA LYS A 12 -48.91 -5.58 4.08
C LYS A 12 -49.39 -4.57 3.04
N GLU A 13 -48.54 -3.61 2.69
CA GLU A 13 -48.77 -2.81 1.49
C GLU A 13 -48.49 -3.66 0.24
N ASN A 14 -49.45 -3.54 -0.66
CA ASN A 14 -49.58 -4.12 -1.99
C ASN A 14 -48.26 -4.32 -2.76
N LEU A 15 -47.89 -5.59 -2.96
CA LEU A 15 -47.22 -6.00 -4.19
C LEU A 15 -48.22 -5.86 -5.33
N MET A 16 -48.17 -4.75 -6.07
CA MET A 16 -48.78 -4.69 -7.40
C MET A 16 -47.88 -5.45 -8.38
N THR A 17 -48.27 -6.70 -8.65
CA THR A 17 -47.90 -7.42 -9.85
C THR A 17 -48.57 -6.77 -11.05
N GLN A 18 -47.90 -5.80 -11.69
CA GLN A 18 -48.29 -5.33 -13.01
C GLN A 18 -47.24 -5.77 -14.04
N SER A 19 -47.55 -6.91 -14.67
CA SER A 19 -46.90 -7.36 -15.90
C SER A 19 -47.20 -6.34 -17.00
N GLN A 20 -46.32 -5.38 -17.21
CA GLN A 20 -46.33 -4.53 -18.40
C GLN A 20 -45.49 -5.21 -19.48
N LYS A 21 -46.18 -5.93 -20.37
CA LYS A 21 -45.67 -6.23 -21.70
C LYS A 21 -45.34 -4.92 -22.40
N VAL A 22 -44.05 -4.61 -22.54
CA VAL A 22 -43.58 -3.48 -23.34
C VAL A 22 -43.89 -3.79 -24.81
N ARG A 23 -45.00 -3.23 -25.31
CA ARG A 23 -45.27 -3.14 -26.74
C ARG A 23 -44.37 -2.06 -27.33
N PHE A 24 -43.17 -2.47 -27.74
CA PHE A 24 -42.49 -1.82 -28.86
C PHE A 24 -43.34 -2.07 -30.11
N LEU A 25 -44.07 -1.06 -30.58
CA LEU A 25 -44.45 -0.83 -31.98
C LEU A 25 -45.60 0.20 -32.05
N ALA A 26 -45.21 1.38 -32.51
CA ALA A 26 -46.00 2.44 -33.15
C ALA A 26 -46.95 3.33 -32.31
N PRO A 27 -47.02 4.65 -32.58
CA PRO A 27 -46.55 5.29 -33.81
C PRO A 27 -45.52 6.41 -33.58
N LEU A 28 -44.31 6.17 -34.10
CA LEU A 28 -43.44 7.19 -34.70
C LEU A 28 -44.07 7.78 -35.99
N SER A 29 -45.40 7.68 -36.16
CA SER A 29 -46.13 7.91 -37.41
C SER A 29 -46.91 9.22 -37.45
N LEU A 30 -46.83 10.06 -36.41
CA LEU A 30 -47.45 11.40 -36.45
C LEU A 30 -46.53 12.47 -37.09
N ALA A 31 -45.28 12.11 -37.39
CA ALA A 31 -44.32 12.97 -38.09
C ALA A 31 -44.23 12.68 -39.60
N LEU A 32 -44.95 11.68 -40.13
CA LEU A 32 -44.77 11.17 -41.50
C LEU A 32 -45.97 11.41 -42.45
N SER A 33 -46.83 12.38 -42.17
CA SER A 33 -47.96 12.75 -43.05
C SER A 33 -48.02 14.26 -43.35
N LEU A 34 -46.87 14.91 -43.47
CA LEU A 34 -46.78 16.30 -43.90
C LEU A 34 -46.40 16.35 -45.38
N SER A 35 -47.39 16.71 -46.19
CA SER A 35 -47.32 16.85 -47.64
C SER A 35 -46.15 17.72 -48.11
N PHE A 36 -45.48 17.23 -49.17
CA PHE A 36 -44.35 17.85 -49.85
C PHE A 36 -44.76 19.16 -50.54
N ASN A 37 -44.13 20.27 -50.19
CA ASN A 37 -44.11 21.47 -51.03
C ASN A 37 -42.80 22.25 -50.80
N PRO A 38 -41.91 22.38 -51.81
CA PRO A 38 -40.61 23.03 -51.64
C PRO A 38 -40.74 24.53 -51.88
N VAL A 39 -41.06 25.33 -50.87
CA VAL A 39 -40.97 26.80 -50.98
C VAL A 39 -40.45 27.39 -49.68
N GLY A 40 -39.29 28.05 -49.75
CA GLY A 40 -38.66 28.79 -48.66
C GLY A 40 -37.48 28.08 -48.00
N ALA A 41 -36.55 27.60 -48.83
CA ALA A 41 -35.38 26.90 -48.34
C ALA A 41 -34.46 27.81 -47.50
N GLU A 42 -33.74 27.18 -46.61
CA GLU A 42 -32.79 27.81 -45.71
C GLU A 42 -31.74 28.66 -46.46
N GLU A 43 -31.31 29.77 -45.87
CA GLU A 43 -30.35 30.69 -46.50
C GLU A 43 -28.94 30.48 -45.96
N ASP A 44 -27.95 30.86 -46.78
CA ASP A 44 -26.55 30.87 -46.41
C ASP A 44 -26.32 31.96 -45.35
N GLY A 45 -25.40 31.72 -44.43
CA GLY A 45 -25.13 32.74 -43.42
C GLY A 45 -24.24 32.28 -42.28
N GLY A 46 -23.88 33.24 -41.44
CA GLY A 46 -23.22 32.97 -40.19
C GLY A 46 -24.18 32.28 -39.24
N PHE A 47 -23.67 31.39 -38.39
CA PHE A 47 -24.47 30.80 -37.33
C PHE A 47 -23.66 30.67 -36.05
N MET A 48 -24.39 30.70 -34.93
CA MET A 48 -23.87 30.45 -33.61
C MET A 48 -24.87 29.59 -32.85
N THR A 49 -24.39 28.58 -32.13
CA THR A 49 -25.22 27.73 -31.27
C THR A 49 -24.66 27.67 -29.85
N PHE A 50 -25.56 27.49 -28.90
CA PHE A 50 -25.25 27.26 -27.50
C PHE A 50 -26.23 26.25 -26.93
N GLY A 51 -25.75 25.36 -26.08
CA GLY A 51 -26.64 24.48 -25.38
C GLY A 51 -25.95 23.49 -24.47
N TYR A 52 -26.71 22.49 -24.10
CA TYR A 52 -26.34 21.52 -23.08
C TYR A 52 -25.81 20.25 -23.73
N GLU A 53 -24.76 19.70 -23.15
CA GLU A 53 -24.15 18.44 -23.58
C GLU A 53 -24.16 17.45 -22.42
N LEU A 54 -24.69 16.25 -22.70
CA LEU A 54 -24.68 15.10 -21.82
C LEU A 54 -23.77 14.05 -22.40
N GLY A 55 -22.85 13.52 -21.61
CA GLY A 55 -22.00 12.43 -22.02
C GLY A 55 -21.94 11.35 -20.98
N GLN A 56 -21.18 10.31 -21.29
CA GLN A 56 -20.72 9.35 -20.30
C GLN A 56 -19.21 9.47 -20.17
N VAL A 57 -18.69 9.44 -18.95
CA VAL A 57 -17.27 9.21 -18.71
C VAL A 57 -17.08 7.76 -18.27
N VAL A 58 -16.11 7.09 -18.88
CA VAL A 58 -15.61 5.80 -18.45
C VAL A 58 -14.18 6.00 -17.97
N GLN A 59 -13.94 5.70 -16.70
CA GLN A 59 -12.59 5.62 -16.14
C GLN A 59 -12.19 4.16 -16.05
N GLN A 60 -11.10 3.79 -16.71
CA GLN A 60 -10.46 2.49 -16.55
C GLN A 60 -9.13 2.67 -15.86
N VAL A 61 -8.91 1.90 -14.81
CA VAL A 61 -7.66 1.91 -14.05
C VAL A 61 -7.07 0.52 -14.05
N LYS A 62 -5.78 0.44 -14.40
CA LYS A 62 -4.94 -0.73 -14.22
C LYS A 62 -3.89 -0.39 -13.18
N ASN A 63 -3.87 -1.11 -12.06
CA ASN A 63 -3.04 -0.80 -10.89
C ASN A 63 -2.46 -2.08 -10.27
N PRO A 64 -1.66 -2.87 -11.03
CA PRO A 64 -1.12 -4.14 -10.56
C PRO A 64 -0.14 -3.96 -9.40
N GLY A 65 0.62 -2.85 -9.38
CA GLY A 65 1.55 -2.55 -8.29
C GLY A 65 0.87 -2.40 -6.92
N LYS A 66 -0.41 -1.97 -6.87
CA LYS A 66 -1.13 -1.86 -5.60
C LYS A 66 -1.42 -3.23 -4.98
N ILE A 67 -1.67 -4.26 -5.79
CA ILE A 67 -1.82 -5.64 -5.29
C ILE A 67 -0.52 -6.07 -4.59
N LYS A 68 0.62 -5.76 -5.20
CA LYS A 68 1.95 -6.07 -4.65
C LYS A 68 2.27 -5.25 -3.40
N ALA A 69 1.85 -4.00 -3.34
CA ALA A 69 1.99 -3.16 -2.15
C ALA A 69 1.14 -3.70 -0.99
N GLU A 70 -0.10 -4.10 -1.24
CA GLU A 70 -0.98 -4.73 -0.26
C GLU A 70 -0.44 -6.10 0.19
N GLU A 71 0.09 -6.91 -0.73
CA GLU A 71 0.77 -8.17 -0.42
C GLU A 71 1.97 -7.93 0.52
N LEU A 72 2.84 -6.98 0.18
CA LEU A 72 4.02 -6.65 0.98
C LEU A 72 3.64 -6.06 2.35
N ALA A 73 2.69 -5.14 2.40
CA ALA A 73 2.18 -4.60 3.66
C ALA A 73 1.56 -5.71 4.53
N GLY A 74 0.84 -6.66 3.93
CA GLY A 74 0.29 -7.83 4.62
C GLY A 74 1.37 -8.76 5.18
N LEU A 75 2.46 -9.00 4.43
CA LEU A 75 3.61 -9.78 4.92
C LEU A 75 4.28 -9.11 6.12
N LEU A 76 4.52 -7.79 6.02
CA LEU A 76 5.16 -6.99 7.05
C LEU A 76 4.31 -6.86 8.33
N ASN A 77 2.97 -6.81 8.18
CA ASN A 77 2.01 -6.75 9.28
C ASN A 77 1.50 -8.11 9.75
N SER A 78 2.09 -9.22 9.30
CA SER A 78 1.58 -10.53 9.65
C SER A 78 1.71 -10.80 11.15
N ASN A 79 0.61 -11.31 11.74
CA ASN A 79 0.56 -11.75 13.14
C ASN A 79 1.16 -13.13 13.35
N THR A 80 1.63 -13.79 12.29
CA THR A 80 2.31 -15.08 12.34
C THR A 80 3.61 -15.02 11.55
N THR A 81 4.52 -15.95 11.83
CA THR A 81 5.84 -16.09 11.20
C THR A 81 6.11 -17.49 10.66
N ASN A 82 5.07 -18.32 10.46
CA ASN A 82 5.24 -19.71 10.03
C ASN A 82 5.79 -19.75 8.59
N ASN A 83 7.07 -20.11 8.47
CA ASN A 83 7.77 -20.17 7.18
C ASN A 83 8.02 -21.61 6.71
N THR A 84 7.11 -22.55 6.99
CA THR A 84 7.25 -23.92 6.49
C THR A 84 6.87 -24.09 5.01
N ASN A 85 6.29 -23.08 4.35
CA ASN A 85 6.01 -23.15 2.91
C ASN A 85 5.95 -21.76 2.23
N ILE A 86 7.05 -21.37 1.58
CA ILE A 86 7.26 -20.07 0.91
C ILE A 86 6.26 -19.82 -0.26
N ASN A 87 5.54 -20.86 -0.69
CA ASN A 87 4.66 -20.87 -1.86
C ASN A 87 3.17 -20.56 -1.57
N ILE A 88 2.79 -20.21 -0.34
CA ILE A 88 1.39 -19.87 -0.01
C ILE A 88 1.26 -18.36 0.16
N ALA A 89 0.42 -17.73 -0.68
CA ALA A 89 0.04 -16.33 -0.52
C ALA A 89 -0.76 -16.13 0.78
N GLY A 90 -0.44 -15.11 1.57
CA GLY A 90 -1.14 -14.78 2.81
C GLY A 90 -0.61 -15.43 4.09
N THR A 91 0.37 -16.33 4.01
CA THR A 91 1.08 -16.86 5.19
C THR A 91 2.36 -16.04 5.37
N GLY A 92 2.28 -15.04 6.26
CA GLY A 92 3.29 -14.02 6.39
C GLY A 92 4.45 -14.43 7.29
N GLY A 93 5.63 -13.94 6.94
CA GLY A 93 6.73 -13.78 7.87
C GLY A 93 6.93 -12.30 8.03
N ASN A 94 6.55 -11.74 9.18
CA ASN A 94 7.07 -10.42 9.52
C ASN A 94 8.60 -10.53 9.68
N VAL A 95 9.35 -9.59 9.11
CA VAL A 95 10.83 -9.66 9.14
C VAL A 95 11.30 -9.51 10.60
N ALA A 96 10.66 -8.63 11.35
CA ALA A 96 10.96 -8.41 12.76
C ALA A 96 10.75 -9.66 13.63
N GLY A 97 9.65 -10.40 13.50
CA GLY A 97 9.41 -11.59 14.33
C GLY A 97 10.22 -12.81 13.90
N THR A 98 10.53 -12.98 12.60
CA THR A 98 11.51 -14.01 12.18
C THR A 98 12.91 -13.73 12.74
N LEU A 99 13.35 -12.47 12.69
CA LEU A 99 14.57 -12.02 13.38
C LEU A 99 14.49 -12.20 14.89
N GLY A 100 13.37 -11.87 15.52
CA GLY A 100 13.15 -12.04 16.94
C GLY A 100 13.33 -13.50 17.37
N ASN A 101 12.78 -14.44 16.60
CA ASN A 101 12.95 -15.87 16.88
C ASN A 101 14.40 -16.33 16.76
N LEU A 102 15.09 -15.91 15.70
CA LEU A 102 16.50 -16.20 15.51
C LEU A 102 17.34 -15.65 16.67
N PHE A 103 17.15 -14.38 16.99
CA PHE A 103 17.88 -13.70 18.05
C PHE A 103 17.62 -14.33 19.43
N MET A 104 16.36 -14.58 19.77
CA MET A 104 16.02 -15.17 21.07
C MET A 104 16.51 -16.61 21.21
N ASN A 105 16.54 -17.37 20.11
CA ASN A 105 17.19 -18.68 20.12
C ASN A 105 18.69 -18.56 20.43
N GLN A 106 19.38 -17.57 19.87
CA GLN A 106 20.79 -17.31 20.16
C GLN A 106 20.99 -16.83 21.61
N LEU A 107 20.09 -16.00 22.12
CA LEU A 107 20.10 -15.58 23.52
C LEU A 107 19.89 -16.76 24.47
N GLY A 108 18.93 -17.65 24.18
CA GLY A 108 18.73 -18.89 24.93
C GLY A 108 19.98 -19.77 24.91
N ASN A 109 20.55 -20.01 23.73
CA ASN A 109 21.79 -20.77 23.59
C ASN A 109 22.95 -20.13 24.37
N LEU A 110 23.05 -18.80 24.40
CA LEU A 110 24.06 -18.06 25.19
C LEU A 110 23.83 -18.25 26.69
N ILE A 111 22.59 -18.12 27.16
CA ILE A 111 22.22 -18.30 28.58
C ILE A 111 22.59 -19.71 29.05
N ASP A 112 22.37 -20.72 28.21
CA ASP A 112 22.69 -22.11 28.53
C ASP A 112 24.19 -22.38 28.72
N LEU A 113 25.06 -21.53 28.17
CA LEU A 113 26.50 -21.62 28.41
C LEU A 113 26.93 -21.12 29.79
N TYR A 114 26.12 -20.30 30.47
CA TYR A 114 26.54 -19.72 31.74
C TYR A 114 26.65 -20.76 32.86
N PRO A 115 27.82 -20.87 33.49
CA PRO A 115 28.08 -21.93 34.45
C PRO A 115 27.38 -21.66 35.78
N THR A 116 26.77 -22.71 36.33
CA THR A 116 26.35 -22.73 37.74
C THR A 116 27.55 -23.14 38.59
N LEU A 117 28.04 -22.24 39.43
CA LEU A 117 29.24 -22.47 40.24
C LEU A 117 28.94 -23.24 41.52
N ASN A 118 29.80 -24.23 41.85
CA ASN A 118 29.74 -25.01 43.08
C ASN A 118 30.48 -24.26 44.21
N THR A 119 29.79 -23.98 45.32
CA THR A 119 30.27 -23.11 46.40
C THR A 119 30.99 -23.83 47.54
N SER A 120 31.06 -25.16 47.54
CA SER A 120 31.52 -25.90 48.73
C SER A 120 32.99 -25.66 49.10
N ASN A 121 33.82 -25.14 48.18
CA ASN A 121 35.27 -24.95 48.39
C ASN A 121 35.81 -23.60 47.83
N ILE A 122 34.96 -22.59 47.62
CA ILE A 122 35.38 -21.28 47.08
C ILE A 122 35.17 -20.20 48.14
N HIS A 123 36.20 -19.42 48.46
CA HIS A 123 36.16 -18.32 49.42
C HIS A 123 36.36 -16.98 48.72
N GLN A 124 35.93 -15.87 49.32
CA GLN A 124 36.12 -14.53 48.74
C GLN A 124 37.57 -14.07 48.92
N CYS A 125 38.15 -13.41 47.90
CA CYS A 125 39.49 -12.85 47.99
C CYS A 125 39.56 -11.81 49.12
N GLY A 126 40.57 -11.94 49.99
CA GLY A 126 40.76 -11.05 51.14
C GLY A 126 39.85 -11.33 52.34
N ALA A 127 39.07 -12.41 52.34
CA ALA A 127 38.32 -12.83 53.53
C ALA A 127 39.30 -13.35 54.60
N ASN A 128 39.46 -12.63 55.71
CA ASN A 128 40.10 -13.18 56.90
C ASN A 128 39.19 -14.29 57.45
N ASN A 129 39.68 -15.53 57.49
CA ASN A 129 38.99 -16.64 58.14
C ASN A 129 38.82 -16.32 59.63
N THR A 130 37.65 -15.82 60.04
CA THR A 130 37.22 -15.86 61.44
C THR A 130 36.33 -17.07 61.64
N SER A 131 36.94 -18.26 61.61
CA SER A 131 36.30 -19.50 62.04
C SER A 131 36.99 -20.00 63.31
N GLY A 132 36.41 -19.61 64.45
CA GLY A 132 36.57 -20.31 65.74
C GLY A 132 37.65 -19.75 66.68
N GLY A 133 37.20 -19.26 67.84
CA GLY A 133 38.01 -19.17 69.05
C GLY A 133 38.76 -17.86 69.27
N SER A 134 38.49 -17.24 70.43
CA SER A 134 39.29 -16.15 71.01
C SER A 134 40.78 -16.51 71.00
N GLY A 135 41.61 -15.72 70.31
CA GLY A 135 43.06 -15.90 70.36
C GLY A 135 43.83 -15.06 69.33
N SER A 136 44.36 -13.94 69.81
CA SER A 136 45.54 -13.20 69.32
C SER A 136 45.71 -12.92 67.82
N ALA A 137 45.62 -11.64 67.47
CA ALA A 137 46.15 -11.10 66.23
C ALA A 137 47.67 -11.36 66.15
N THR A 138 48.10 -12.16 65.18
CA THR A 138 49.49 -12.17 64.72
C THR A 138 49.49 -11.97 63.21
N THR A 139 50.16 -10.90 62.80
CA THR A 139 50.46 -10.55 61.41
C THR A 139 51.41 -11.58 60.82
N ALA A 140 50.86 -12.52 60.05
CA ALA A 140 51.63 -13.31 59.10
C ALA A 140 50.73 -13.60 57.89
N ALA A 141 51.02 -12.92 56.78
CA ALA A 141 50.44 -13.23 55.47
C ALA A 141 50.93 -14.62 55.05
N THR A 142 50.19 -15.67 55.42
CA THR A 142 50.28 -16.94 54.73
C THR A 142 49.67 -16.74 53.35
N THR A 143 50.49 -16.81 52.31
CA THR A 143 50.06 -16.92 50.92
C THR A 143 49.30 -18.24 50.77
N SER A 144 48.02 -18.20 51.09
CA SER A 144 47.09 -19.29 50.82
C SER A 144 46.93 -19.39 49.31
N ASN A 145 47.48 -20.43 48.71
CA ASN A 145 47.23 -20.83 47.30
C ASN A 145 45.78 -21.34 47.09
N ASN A 146 44.83 -21.04 47.99
CA ASN A 146 43.45 -21.44 47.77
C ASN A 146 42.79 -20.52 46.73
N PRO A 147 42.00 -21.09 45.80
CA PRO A 147 41.19 -20.31 44.87
C PRO A 147 40.25 -19.38 45.62
N CYS A 148 40.34 -18.08 45.34
CA CYS A 148 39.44 -17.08 45.88
C CYS A 148 38.69 -16.35 44.76
N PHE A 149 37.42 -16.00 44.97
CA PHE A 149 36.62 -15.26 43.99
C PHE A 149 36.57 -13.77 44.32
N GLN A 150 36.45 -12.96 43.27
CA GLN A 150 36.19 -11.52 43.36
C GLN A 150 34.70 -11.23 43.10
N GLY A 151 34.14 -10.24 43.81
CA GLY A 151 32.74 -9.83 43.68
C GLY A 151 31.76 -10.66 44.53
N ASN A 152 30.46 -10.51 44.28
CA ASN A 152 29.40 -11.15 45.06
C ASN A 152 28.90 -12.44 44.38
N LEU A 153 29.44 -13.58 44.82
CA LEU A 153 29.10 -14.91 44.31
C LEU A 153 27.65 -15.32 44.61
N ALA A 154 27.09 -14.91 45.76
CA ALA A 154 25.69 -15.21 46.09
C ALA A 154 24.74 -14.55 45.07
N LEU A 155 24.98 -13.26 44.78
CA LEU A 155 24.21 -12.54 43.77
C LEU A 155 24.40 -13.12 42.36
N TYR A 156 25.61 -13.54 42.00
CA TYR A 156 25.85 -14.24 40.73
C TYR A 156 25.01 -15.52 40.62
N LYS A 157 24.94 -16.33 41.67
CA LYS A 157 24.14 -17.56 41.67
C LYS A 157 22.64 -17.29 41.51
N GLU A 158 22.12 -16.31 42.23
CA GLU A 158 20.71 -15.90 42.11
C GLU A 158 20.40 -15.40 40.70
N MET A 159 21.29 -14.61 40.10
CA MET A 159 21.12 -14.14 38.72
C MET A 159 21.21 -15.27 37.69
N VAL A 160 22.14 -16.22 37.84
CA VAL A 160 22.22 -17.42 36.97
C VAL A 160 20.94 -18.26 37.08
N GLY A 161 20.40 -18.44 38.29
CA GLY A 161 19.13 -19.12 38.49
C GLY A 161 17.97 -18.38 37.81
N SER A 162 17.90 -17.06 38.02
CA SER A 162 16.86 -16.19 37.46
C SER A 162 16.89 -16.15 35.94
N ILE A 163 18.07 -16.02 35.32
CA ILE A 163 18.20 -15.96 33.88
C ILE A 163 17.97 -17.32 33.21
N LYS A 164 18.29 -18.43 33.88
CA LYS A 164 17.94 -19.78 33.38
C LYS A 164 16.43 -20.02 33.43
N ALA A 165 15.73 -19.53 34.46
CA ALA A 165 14.27 -19.54 34.50
C ALA A 165 13.66 -18.68 33.38
N LEU A 166 14.27 -17.51 33.09
CA LEU A 166 13.92 -16.67 31.95
C LEU A 166 14.11 -17.40 30.60
N SER A 167 15.24 -18.10 30.42
CA SER A 167 15.49 -18.92 29.21
C SER A 167 14.44 -20.01 28.99
N GLN A 168 13.91 -20.60 30.06
CA GLN A 168 12.78 -21.55 29.96
C GLN A 168 11.47 -20.87 29.53
N ASN A 169 11.24 -19.62 29.93
CA ASN A 169 10.07 -18.84 29.49
C ASN A 169 10.21 -18.40 28.04
N ILE A 170 11.38 -17.87 27.64
CA ILE A 170 11.76 -17.64 26.25
C ILE A 170 11.50 -18.94 25.46
N SER A 171 11.93 -20.07 26.01
CA SER A 171 11.76 -21.34 25.33
C SER A 171 10.30 -21.75 25.11
N LYS A 172 9.43 -21.48 26.08
CA LYS A 172 7.99 -21.74 25.95
C LYS A 172 7.30 -20.76 25.01
N ASN A 173 7.73 -19.50 25.00
CA ASN A 173 7.13 -18.41 24.20
C ASN A 173 7.52 -18.46 22.72
N ILE A 174 8.61 -19.16 22.38
CA ILE A 174 9.15 -19.23 21.01
C ILE A 174 9.00 -20.63 20.42
N PHE A 175 9.04 -21.68 21.24
CA PHE A 175 9.26 -23.04 20.76
C PHE A 175 8.08 -24.02 20.99
N GLN A 176 6.84 -23.55 21.18
CA GLN A 176 5.65 -24.42 21.15
C GLN A 176 4.92 -24.35 19.79
N GLY A 177 4.81 -25.51 19.13
CA GLY A 177 3.89 -25.80 18.01
C GLY A 177 3.98 -24.85 16.81
N ASP A 178 4.93 -25.13 15.91
CA ASP A 178 5.10 -24.54 14.55
C ASP A 178 6.09 -23.36 14.39
N ASN A 179 6.99 -23.09 15.36
CA ASN A 179 8.03 -22.04 15.24
C ASN A 179 7.45 -20.65 14.89
N ASN A 180 6.24 -20.37 15.38
CA ASN A 180 5.45 -19.21 15.02
C ASN A 180 5.48 -18.16 16.15
N THR A 181 5.82 -16.92 15.83
CA THR A 181 5.83 -15.81 16.79
C THR A 181 4.74 -14.83 16.46
N THR A 182 3.79 -14.75 17.40
CA THR A 182 2.75 -13.74 17.37
C THR A 182 3.29 -12.40 17.86
N SER A 183 2.59 -11.32 17.54
CA SER A 183 2.89 -9.98 18.06
C SER A 183 2.90 -9.96 19.60
N ALA A 184 2.08 -10.78 20.26
CA ALA A 184 2.07 -10.95 21.70
C ALA A 184 3.35 -11.65 22.21
N ASN A 185 3.79 -12.71 21.52
CA ASN A 185 5.04 -13.39 21.86
C ASN A 185 6.25 -12.47 21.66
N LEU A 186 6.28 -11.68 20.58
CA LEU A 186 7.31 -10.67 20.33
C LEU A 186 7.34 -9.61 21.44
N SER A 187 6.18 -9.13 21.90
CA SER A 187 6.12 -8.19 23.03
C SER A 187 6.67 -8.79 24.32
N ASN A 188 6.37 -10.07 24.60
CA ASN A 188 6.95 -10.77 25.76
C ASN A 188 8.46 -10.91 25.62
N GLN A 189 8.94 -11.31 24.45
CA GLN A 189 10.36 -11.41 24.12
C GLN A 189 11.11 -10.07 24.35
N LEU A 190 10.55 -8.95 23.89
CA LEU A 190 11.16 -7.61 24.10
C LEU A 190 11.23 -7.23 25.58
N SER A 191 10.25 -7.63 26.39
CA SER A 191 10.27 -7.40 27.85
C SER A 191 11.35 -8.26 28.53
N GLU A 192 11.44 -9.53 28.15
CA GLU A 192 12.43 -10.49 28.65
C GLU A 192 13.87 -10.04 28.32
N LEU A 193 14.08 -9.43 27.15
CA LEU A 193 15.34 -8.85 26.70
C LEU A 193 15.95 -7.83 27.68
N ASN A 194 15.14 -6.89 28.15
CA ASN A 194 15.60 -5.84 29.06
C ASN A 194 16.12 -6.44 30.39
N THR A 195 15.42 -7.46 30.89
CA THR A 195 15.84 -8.19 32.10
C THR A 195 17.13 -8.99 31.85
N ALA A 196 17.25 -9.64 30.68
CA ALA A 196 18.45 -10.39 30.30
C ALA A 196 19.67 -9.47 30.18
N SER A 197 19.53 -8.25 29.64
CA SER A 197 20.63 -7.26 29.52
C SER A 197 21.29 -6.98 30.87
N VAL A 198 20.48 -6.70 31.90
CA VAL A 198 20.97 -6.39 33.25
C VAL A 198 21.69 -7.59 33.87
N TYR A 199 21.07 -8.78 33.81
CA TYR A 199 21.65 -10.00 34.40
C TYR A 199 22.95 -10.40 33.71
N LEU A 200 22.98 -10.40 32.37
CA LEU A 200 24.17 -10.74 31.61
C LEU A 200 25.31 -9.75 31.85
N THR A 201 25.01 -8.45 31.96
CA THR A 201 26.04 -7.44 32.25
C THR A 201 26.72 -7.68 33.60
N TYR A 202 25.93 -7.94 34.66
CA TYR A 202 26.49 -8.28 35.97
C TYR A 202 27.28 -9.59 35.92
N MET A 203 26.71 -10.64 35.32
CA MET A 203 27.33 -11.95 35.22
C MET A 203 28.64 -11.90 34.42
N ASN A 204 28.67 -11.15 33.32
CA ASN A 204 29.89 -10.87 32.53
C ASN A 204 30.95 -10.18 33.37
N SER A 205 30.58 -9.18 34.18
CA SER A 205 31.52 -8.49 35.07
C SER A 205 32.11 -9.44 36.11
N PHE A 206 31.28 -10.30 36.72
CA PHE A 206 31.74 -11.31 37.68
C PHE A 206 32.68 -12.32 37.02
N LEU A 207 32.28 -12.87 35.87
CA LEU A 207 33.09 -13.85 35.13
C LEU A 207 34.41 -13.25 34.66
N ASN A 208 34.40 -12.02 34.15
CA ASN A 208 35.60 -11.33 33.69
C ASN A 208 36.58 -11.11 34.85
N ALA A 209 36.13 -10.57 35.99
CA ALA A 209 36.99 -10.36 37.17
C ALA A 209 37.65 -11.64 37.67
N ASN A 210 36.96 -12.77 37.55
CA ASN A 210 37.41 -14.08 37.99
C ASN A 210 38.19 -14.87 36.92
N ASN A 211 38.25 -14.38 35.69
CA ASN A 211 39.03 -14.94 34.56
C ASN A 211 40.34 -14.17 34.28
N GLN A 212 40.69 -13.20 35.13
CA GLN A 212 41.98 -12.52 35.12
C GLN A 212 42.99 -13.24 36.03
N ALA A 213 44.28 -12.88 35.92
CA ALA A 213 45.34 -13.41 36.77
C ALA A 213 44.99 -13.23 38.27
N GLY A 214 45.08 -14.30 39.06
CA GLY A 214 44.66 -14.29 40.47
C GLY A 214 43.20 -14.69 40.71
N GLY A 215 42.37 -14.78 39.67
CA GLY A 215 40.97 -15.23 39.76
C GLY A 215 40.81 -16.75 39.79
N ILE A 216 39.62 -17.22 40.20
CA ILE A 216 39.33 -18.65 40.36
C ILE A 216 39.50 -19.49 39.10
N PHE A 217 39.36 -18.91 37.90
CA PHE A 217 39.40 -19.68 36.64
C PHE A 217 40.80 -19.83 36.03
N GLN A 218 41.74 -18.93 36.31
CA GLN A 218 43.08 -18.93 35.70
C GLN A 218 44.10 -19.81 36.46
N ASN A 219 44.01 -19.87 37.79
CA ASN A 219 45.07 -20.44 38.63
C ASN A 219 44.82 -21.90 39.06
N ASN A 220 43.73 -22.52 38.62
CA ASN A 220 43.30 -23.82 39.14
C ASN A 220 42.66 -24.68 38.05
N THR A 221 43.42 -24.96 36.98
CA THR A 221 42.99 -25.73 35.81
C THR A 221 42.51 -27.16 36.12
N ASP A 222 42.90 -27.71 37.27
CA ASP A 222 42.58 -29.08 37.67
C ASP A 222 41.37 -29.16 38.63
N LYS A 223 40.77 -28.02 39.02
CA LYS A 223 39.64 -27.97 39.95
C LYS A 223 38.31 -27.71 39.24
N ILE A 224 37.34 -28.55 39.53
CA ILE A 224 35.97 -28.48 39.00
C ILE A 224 35.15 -27.50 39.86
N TYR A 225 34.95 -26.28 39.38
CA TYR A 225 34.13 -25.24 40.05
C TYR A 225 32.63 -25.34 39.72
N GLY A 226 32.20 -26.48 39.19
CA GLY A 226 30.94 -26.75 38.48
C GLY A 226 31.25 -27.68 37.29
N SER A 227 30.25 -28.24 36.59
CA SER A 227 30.46 -29.23 35.52
C SER A 227 31.40 -28.71 34.40
N GLY A 228 32.70 -28.98 34.51
CA GLY A 228 33.69 -28.73 33.46
C GLY A 228 34.14 -27.28 33.24
N VAL A 229 33.92 -26.34 34.17
CA VAL A 229 34.17 -24.90 33.97
C VAL A 229 35.67 -24.57 33.84
N THR A 230 36.13 -24.10 32.68
CA THR A 230 37.55 -23.70 32.42
C THR A 230 37.70 -22.22 32.04
N ALA A 231 38.91 -21.66 32.15
CA ALA A 231 39.21 -20.29 31.71
C ALA A 231 38.87 -20.05 30.21
N GLN A 232 39.13 -21.06 29.36
CA GLN A 232 38.80 -20.98 27.94
C GLN A 232 37.27 -20.93 27.70
N GLN A 233 36.50 -21.66 28.50
CA GLN A 233 35.03 -21.60 28.45
C GLN A 233 34.52 -20.23 28.84
N ILE A 234 35.03 -19.67 29.93
CA ILE A 234 34.64 -18.32 30.37
C ILE A 234 35.01 -17.29 29.30
N ALA A 235 36.21 -17.38 28.70
CA ALA A 235 36.61 -16.51 27.60
C ALA A 235 35.66 -16.62 26.39
N TYR A 236 35.21 -17.84 26.06
CA TYR A 236 34.23 -18.08 25.01
C TYR A 236 32.86 -17.44 25.33
N ILE A 237 32.36 -17.64 26.55
CA ILE A 237 31.08 -17.06 27.00
C ILE A 237 31.12 -15.53 26.94
N LEU A 238 32.18 -14.90 27.47
CA LEU A 238 32.35 -13.45 27.45
C LEU A 238 32.42 -12.91 26.02
N LYS A 239 33.14 -13.61 25.12
CA LYS A 239 33.20 -13.26 23.69
C LYS A 239 31.81 -13.32 23.05
N GLN A 240 31.08 -14.42 23.24
CA GLN A 240 29.74 -14.58 22.65
C GLN A 240 28.74 -13.57 23.24
N ALA A 241 28.77 -13.33 24.56
CA ALA A 241 27.94 -12.32 25.19
C ALA A 241 28.19 -10.92 24.62
N SER A 242 29.46 -10.57 24.35
CA SER A 242 29.81 -9.31 23.70
C SER A 242 29.33 -9.22 22.24
N ILE A 243 29.15 -10.31 21.52
CA ILE A 243 28.62 -10.29 20.15
C ILE A 243 27.08 -10.19 20.19
N THR A 244 26.43 -10.96 21.07
CA THR A 244 24.97 -11.02 21.18
C THR A 244 24.36 -9.76 21.78
N MET A 245 24.89 -9.29 22.90
CA MET A 245 24.33 -8.19 23.72
C MET A 245 25.27 -6.99 23.84
N GLY A 246 26.54 -7.14 23.46
CA GLY A 246 27.56 -6.11 23.63
C GLY A 246 28.03 -5.91 25.07
N PRO A 247 29.05 -5.06 25.31
CA PRO A 247 29.71 -4.93 26.61
C PRO A 247 28.78 -4.43 27.73
N SER A 248 27.81 -3.60 27.36
CA SER A 248 26.84 -2.94 28.26
C SER A 248 25.46 -3.61 28.24
N GLY A 249 25.28 -4.72 27.52
CA GLY A 249 23.99 -5.39 27.38
C GLY A 249 23.02 -4.78 26.34
N ASP A 250 23.33 -3.58 25.84
CA ASP A 250 22.44 -2.83 24.93
C ASP A 250 23.07 -2.57 23.53
N SER A 251 24.00 -3.42 23.09
CA SER A 251 24.65 -3.32 21.76
C SER A 251 24.75 -4.69 21.07
N GLY A 252 25.53 -4.82 19.99
CA GLY A 252 25.67 -6.08 19.26
C GLY A 252 24.37 -6.49 18.51
N ALA A 253 24.11 -7.79 18.44
CA ALA A 253 22.94 -8.32 17.74
C ALA A 253 21.59 -7.84 18.34
N ALA A 254 21.54 -7.62 19.67
CA ALA A 254 20.34 -7.15 20.36
C ALA A 254 19.90 -5.76 19.89
N ALA A 255 20.83 -4.80 19.82
CA ALA A 255 20.53 -3.45 19.35
C ALA A 255 20.09 -3.44 17.87
N ALA A 256 20.78 -4.19 17.01
CA ALA A 256 20.41 -4.26 15.60
C ALA A 256 19.02 -4.91 15.38
N PHE A 257 18.66 -5.90 16.20
CA PHE A 257 17.31 -6.45 16.22
C PHE A 257 16.27 -5.40 16.63
N LEU A 258 16.54 -4.61 17.67
CA LEU A 258 15.66 -3.51 18.09
C LEU A 258 15.50 -2.45 16.99
N ASP A 259 16.58 -2.10 16.28
CA ASP A 259 16.52 -1.16 15.14
C ASP A 259 15.63 -1.70 14.02
N ALA A 260 15.73 -3.00 13.71
CA ALA A 260 14.87 -3.65 12.71
C ALA A 260 13.40 -3.66 13.13
N ALA A 261 13.12 -3.97 14.41
CA ALA A 261 11.77 -3.94 14.97
C ALA A 261 11.19 -2.50 14.97
N LEU A 262 12.02 -1.50 15.29
CA LEU A 262 11.64 -0.10 15.25
C LEU A 262 11.33 0.37 13.82
N ALA A 263 12.16 0.01 12.84
CA ALA A 263 11.90 0.33 11.43
C ALA A 263 10.55 -0.26 10.97
N GLN A 264 10.23 -1.48 11.40
CA GLN A 264 8.93 -2.10 11.14
C GLN A 264 7.77 -1.32 11.78
N HIS A 265 7.92 -0.93 13.05
CA HIS A 265 6.93 -0.13 13.76
C HIS A 265 6.68 1.23 13.09
N VAL A 266 7.74 1.93 12.68
CA VAL A 266 7.66 3.21 11.98
C VAL A 266 6.89 3.05 10.66
N PHE A 267 7.17 2.01 9.88
CA PHE A 267 6.41 1.70 8.67
C PHE A 267 4.93 1.46 8.97
N ASN A 268 4.61 0.62 9.97
CA ASN A 268 3.24 0.30 10.34
C ASN A 268 2.46 1.56 10.76
N SER A 269 3.10 2.42 11.56
CA SER A 269 2.52 3.69 12.00
C SER A 269 2.28 4.64 10.82
N ALA A 270 3.22 4.73 9.88
CA ALA A 270 3.09 5.59 8.70
C ALA A 270 2.05 5.07 7.70
N ASN A 271 1.93 3.75 7.55
CA ASN A 271 1.03 3.12 6.59
C ASN A 271 -0.41 2.92 7.11
N ALA A 272 -0.71 3.26 8.37
CA ALA A 272 -2.03 3.04 8.98
C ALA A 272 -3.19 3.70 8.22
N GLY A 273 -2.93 4.83 7.54
CA GLY A 273 -3.93 5.53 6.70
C GLY A 273 -4.01 5.04 5.25
N ASN A 274 -3.12 4.14 4.79
CA ASN A 274 -2.96 3.76 3.38
C ASN A 274 -2.75 4.96 2.40
N ASP A 275 -2.30 6.11 2.91
CA ASP A 275 -2.14 7.34 2.13
C ASP A 275 -0.72 7.56 1.60
N LEU A 276 0.23 6.67 1.95
CA LEU A 276 1.63 6.79 1.56
C LEU A 276 1.79 6.76 0.03
N SER A 277 2.64 7.66 -0.50
CA SER A 277 3.07 7.54 -1.88
C SER A 277 3.91 6.29 -2.09
N ALA A 278 3.95 5.79 -3.32
CA ALA A 278 4.75 4.61 -3.67
C ALA A 278 6.24 4.78 -3.29
N LYS A 279 6.77 6.01 -3.40
CA LYS A 279 8.14 6.34 -3.03
C LYS A 279 8.36 6.29 -1.51
N GLU A 280 7.46 6.88 -0.72
CA GLU A 280 7.59 6.88 0.74
C GLU A 280 7.46 5.47 1.29
N PHE A 281 6.46 4.72 0.82
CA PHE A 281 6.26 3.32 1.18
C PHE A 281 7.52 2.49 0.90
N THR A 282 8.04 2.53 -0.34
CA THR A 282 9.22 1.72 -0.72
C THR A 282 10.50 2.16 0.00
N SER A 283 10.59 3.43 0.40
CA SER A 283 11.71 3.95 1.20
C SER A 283 11.65 3.46 2.64
N LEU A 284 10.47 3.46 3.26
CA LEU A 284 10.26 2.89 4.61
C LEU A 284 10.53 1.38 4.62
N VAL A 285 10.05 0.65 3.61
CA VAL A 285 10.38 -0.77 3.47
C VAL A 285 11.88 -0.98 3.24
N GLN A 286 12.56 -0.11 2.49
CA GLN A 286 14.01 -0.22 2.34
C GLN A 286 14.74 -0.01 3.68
N ASN A 287 14.24 0.88 4.53
CA ASN A 287 14.78 1.06 5.88
C ASN A 287 14.62 -0.23 6.72
N ILE A 288 13.47 -0.90 6.63
CA ILE A 288 13.28 -2.23 7.23
C ILE A 288 14.32 -3.21 6.71
N VAL A 289 14.44 -3.34 5.38
CA VAL A 289 15.39 -4.27 4.74
C VAL A 289 16.82 -4.02 5.21
N ASN A 290 17.27 -2.76 5.24
CA ASN A 290 18.64 -2.42 5.64
C ASN A 290 18.92 -2.79 7.10
N ASN A 291 18.05 -2.39 8.03
CA ASN A 291 18.22 -2.71 9.45
C ASN A 291 18.09 -4.21 9.69
N SER A 292 17.15 -4.88 9.03
CA SER A 292 16.99 -6.33 9.11
C SER A 292 18.18 -7.11 8.55
N GLN A 293 18.83 -6.62 7.49
CA GLN A 293 20.05 -7.25 6.96
C GLN A 293 21.21 -7.10 7.94
N ASN A 294 21.36 -5.94 8.57
CA ASN A 294 22.34 -5.73 9.63
C ASN A 294 22.08 -6.64 10.84
N ALA A 295 20.82 -6.70 11.30
CA ALA A 295 20.39 -7.57 12.39
C ALA A 295 20.63 -9.05 12.09
N LEU A 296 20.29 -9.51 10.88
CA LEU A 296 20.55 -10.88 10.42
C LEU A 296 22.05 -11.20 10.43
N THR A 297 22.89 -10.27 9.98
CA THR A 297 24.36 -10.46 9.97
C THR A 297 24.90 -10.61 11.38
N LEU A 298 24.51 -9.70 12.29
CA LEU A 298 24.99 -9.74 13.68
C LEU A 298 24.42 -10.93 14.45
N ALA A 299 23.15 -11.28 14.23
CA ALA A 299 22.57 -12.49 14.76
C ALA A 299 23.34 -13.73 14.24
N ASN A 300 23.60 -13.83 12.94
CA ASN A 300 24.38 -14.96 12.41
C ASN A 300 25.78 -15.04 13.03
N ASN A 301 26.43 -13.91 13.31
CA ASN A 301 27.71 -13.87 14.00
C ASN A 301 27.61 -14.29 15.49
N ALA A 302 26.47 -14.03 16.13
CA ALA A 302 26.14 -14.46 17.49
C ALA A 302 25.72 -15.94 17.58
N ASN A 303 25.66 -16.65 16.45
CA ASN A 303 25.27 -18.05 16.43
C ASN A 303 26.29 -18.94 17.16
N ILE A 304 25.80 -19.81 18.04
CA ILE A 304 26.64 -20.67 18.87
C ILE A 304 26.60 -22.08 18.28
N SER A 305 27.73 -22.55 17.79
CA SER A 305 27.88 -23.84 17.13
C SER A 305 29.30 -24.37 17.26
N ASN A 306 29.51 -25.65 16.96
CA ASN A 306 30.87 -26.23 16.93
C ASN A 306 31.80 -25.46 15.98
N SER A 307 31.27 -24.86 14.92
CA SER A 307 32.04 -24.04 13.97
C SER A 307 32.41 -22.65 14.50
N THR A 308 31.71 -22.12 15.51
CA THR A 308 32.05 -20.84 16.15
C THR A 308 32.97 -21.00 17.36
N GLY A 309 33.40 -22.24 17.66
CA GLY A 309 34.33 -22.56 18.75
C GLY A 309 33.65 -23.13 19.99
N TYR A 310 32.32 -23.30 19.97
CA TYR A 310 31.62 -24.06 21.00
C TYR A 310 32.14 -25.50 21.03
N GLN A 311 32.33 -26.04 22.22
CA GLN A 311 32.64 -27.45 22.42
C GLN A 311 31.50 -28.08 23.22
N VAL A 312 31.09 -29.29 22.86
CA VAL A 312 30.03 -30.03 23.59
C VAL A 312 30.36 -30.19 25.08
N SER A 313 31.66 -30.24 25.41
CA SER A 313 32.15 -30.27 26.81
C SER A 313 31.80 -29.02 27.63
N TYR A 314 31.32 -27.95 27.01
CA TYR A 314 30.93 -26.71 27.70
C TYR A 314 29.52 -26.81 28.31
N GLY A 315 28.83 -27.95 28.13
CA GLY A 315 27.67 -28.34 28.93
C GLY A 315 26.31 -27.78 28.50
N GLY A 316 26.23 -27.07 27.36
CA GLY A 316 24.98 -26.55 26.81
C GLY A 316 24.28 -27.56 25.88
N ASN A 317 22.95 -27.62 25.92
CA ASN A 317 22.15 -28.38 24.96
C ASN A 317 21.71 -27.47 23.82
N ILE A 318 22.59 -27.27 22.83
CA ILE A 318 22.30 -26.41 21.67
C ILE A 318 21.59 -27.20 20.58
N ASP A 319 20.40 -26.75 20.18
CA ASP A 319 19.68 -27.29 19.02
C ASP A 319 20.15 -26.62 17.72
N GLN A 320 21.18 -27.21 17.10
CA GLN A 320 21.78 -26.70 15.87
C GLN A 320 20.82 -26.76 14.67
N ALA A 321 19.95 -27.79 14.61
CA ALA A 321 19.00 -27.96 13.52
C ALA A 321 17.98 -26.82 13.53
N ARG A 322 17.46 -26.49 14.70
CA ARG A 322 16.53 -25.36 14.90
C ARG A 322 17.19 -24.02 14.60
N SER A 323 18.41 -23.79 15.09
CA SER A 323 19.17 -22.56 14.81
C SER A 323 19.31 -22.33 13.30
N THR A 324 19.60 -23.40 12.54
CA THR A 324 19.70 -23.37 11.08
C THR A 324 18.35 -23.11 10.42
N GLN A 325 17.26 -23.72 10.91
CA GLN A 325 15.91 -23.48 10.41
C GLN A 325 15.48 -22.02 10.58
N LEU A 326 15.71 -21.43 11.76
CA LEU A 326 15.36 -20.02 12.04
C LEU A 326 16.16 -19.04 11.17
N LEU A 327 17.44 -19.35 10.93
CA LEU A 327 18.29 -18.57 10.03
C LEU A 327 17.77 -18.60 8.59
N ASN A 328 17.43 -19.80 8.09
CA ASN A 328 16.86 -19.98 6.75
C ASN A 328 15.51 -19.26 6.62
N ASN A 329 14.65 -19.38 7.63
CA ASN A 329 13.35 -18.70 7.65
C ASN A 329 13.51 -17.18 7.55
N THR A 330 14.42 -16.60 8.33
CA THR A 330 14.69 -15.16 8.32
C THR A 330 15.28 -14.71 6.98
N THR A 331 16.25 -15.46 6.46
CA THR A 331 16.91 -15.17 5.17
C THR A 331 15.90 -15.18 4.02
N ASN A 332 15.05 -16.20 3.95
CA ASN A 332 14.04 -16.34 2.91
C ASN A 332 12.97 -15.24 2.99
N THR A 333 12.51 -14.90 4.20
CA THR A 333 11.54 -13.82 4.41
C THR A 333 12.13 -12.47 3.99
N LEU A 334 13.36 -12.17 4.42
CA LEU A 334 14.05 -10.93 4.05
C LEU A 334 14.27 -10.84 2.54
N ALA A 335 14.65 -11.95 1.88
CA ALA A 335 14.79 -12.01 0.43
C ALA A 335 13.47 -11.72 -0.30
N LYS A 336 12.34 -12.30 0.17
CA LYS A 336 11.00 -12.05 -0.40
C LYS A 336 10.57 -10.60 -0.27
N VAL A 337 10.74 -10.01 0.93
CA VAL A 337 10.44 -8.59 1.18
C VAL A 337 11.30 -7.68 0.31
N THR A 338 12.59 -8.00 0.17
CA THR A 338 13.52 -7.25 -0.70
C THR A 338 13.10 -7.32 -2.16
N ALA A 339 12.76 -8.51 -2.66
CA ALA A 339 12.31 -8.70 -4.04
C ALA A 339 11.03 -7.92 -4.34
N LEU A 340 10.02 -8.02 -3.47
CA LEU A 340 8.77 -7.27 -3.60
C LEU A 340 9.01 -5.76 -3.55
N ASN A 341 9.86 -5.27 -2.65
CA ASN A 341 10.17 -3.84 -2.57
C ASN A 341 10.87 -3.34 -3.84
N ASN A 342 11.80 -4.13 -4.39
CA ASN A 342 12.48 -3.79 -5.64
C ASN A 342 11.54 -3.79 -6.84
N GLU A 343 10.60 -4.73 -6.91
CA GLU A 343 9.56 -4.77 -7.93
C GLU A 343 8.68 -3.51 -7.88
N LEU A 344 8.27 -3.10 -6.67
CA LEU A 344 7.47 -1.89 -6.45
C LEU A 344 8.21 -0.59 -6.78
N LYS A 345 9.53 -0.53 -6.53
CA LYS A 345 10.35 0.61 -6.96
C LYS A 345 10.41 0.74 -8.48
N ALA A 346 10.49 -0.40 -9.18
CA ALA A 346 10.47 -0.44 -10.64
C ALA A 346 9.06 -0.16 -11.20
N ASN A 347 8.01 -0.51 -10.45
CA ASN A 347 6.62 -0.42 -10.86
C ASN A 347 5.76 0.35 -9.83
N PRO A 348 5.90 1.69 -9.74
CA PRO A 348 5.07 2.50 -8.85
C PRO A 348 3.57 2.34 -9.11
N TRP A 349 2.78 2.31 -8.03
CA TRP A 349 1.33 2.22 -8.08
C TRP A 349 0.65 3.54 -7.73
N LEU A 350 -0.66 3.58 -7.88
CA LEU A 350 -1.49 4.71 -7.44
C LEU A 350 -2.30 4.29 -6.20
N GLY A 351 -1.98 4.87 -5.04
CA GLY A 351 -2.64 4.55 -3.76
C GLY A 351 -4.13 4.89 -3.75
N ASN A 352 -4.53 6.00 -4.39
CA ASN A 352 -5.93 6.46 -4.44
C ASN A 352 -6.86 5.65 -5.36
N PHE A 353 -6.38 4.58 -6.02
CA PHE A 353 -7.22 3.73 -6.86
C PHE A 353 -7.30 2.32 -6.32
N ALA A 354 -8.33 1.56 -6.69
CA ALA A 354 -8.44 0.15 -6.33
C ALA A 354 -7.24 -0.67 -6.85
N ALA A 355 -6.94 -1.77 -6.16
CA ALA A 355 -5.92 -2.71 -6.60
C ALA A 355 -6.38 -3.47 -7.86
N GLY A 356 -5.45 -3.76 -8.76
CA GLY A 356 -5.75 -4.50 -9.99
C GLY A 356 -6.49 -3.67 -11.05
N ASN A 357 -7.47 -4.27 -11.72
CA ASN A 357 -8.22 -3.61 -12.78
C ASN A 357 -9.58 -3.12 -12.25
N SER A 358 -9.92 -1.88 -12.52
CA SER A 358 -11.24 -1.32 -12.20
C SER A 358 -11.79 -0.48 -13.33
N SER A 359 -13.11 -0.46 -13.45
CA SER A 359 -13.83 0.36 -14.43
C SER A 359 -14.99 1.04 -13.71
N GLN A 360 -15.05 2.36 -13.81
CA GLN A 360 -16.09 3.19 -13.22
C GLN A 360 -16.72 4.06 -14.30
N VAL A 361 -18.01 4.33 -14.17
CA VAL A 361 -18.76 5.16 -15.11
C VAL A 361 -19.54 6.24 -14.38
N ASN A 362 -19.64 7.42 -14.99
CA ASN A 362 -20.58 8.45 -14.53
C ASN A 362 -21.09 9.30 -15.71
N ALA A 363 -22.13 10.10 -15.48
CA ALA A 363 -22.66 11.05 -16.44
C ALA A 363 -21.79 12.31 -16.48
N PHE A 364 -21.29 12.65 -17.67
CA PHE A 364 -20.74 13.97 -17.95
C PHE A 364 -21.87 14.95 -18.19
N ASN A 365 -21.77 16.11 -17.55
CA ASN A 365 -22.71 17.20 -17.68
C ASN A 365 -21.95 18.44 -18.12
N GLY A 366 -22.47 19.15 -19.12
CA GLY A 366 -21.67 20.13 -19.81
C GLY A 366 -22.44 21.06 -20.72
N PHE A 367 -21.69 21.89 -21.42
CA PHE A 367 -22.22 22.76 -22.46
C PHE A 367 -21.38 22.65 -23.72
N ILE A 368 -22.00 22.97 -24.85
CA ILE A 368 -21.36 23.03 -26.15
C ILE A 368 -21.77 24.31 -26.87
N THR A 369 -20.82 24.90 -27.60
CA THR A 369 -21.06 26.01 -28.51
C THR A 369 -20.39 25.76 -29.84
N LYS A 370 -21.05 26.19 -30.92
CA LYS A 370 -20.53 26.14 -32.28
C LYS A 370 -20.69 27.50 -32.93
N ILE A 371 -19.69 27.92 -33.70
CA ILE A 371 -19.73 29.17 -34.46
C ILE A 371 -19.17 28.87 -35.85
N GLY A 372 -19.88 29.26 -36.89
CA GLY A 372 -19.41 28.99 -38.24
C GLY A 372 -20.29 29.57 -39.31
N TYR A 373 -20.20 28.97 -40.49
CA TYR A 373 -20.95 29.36 -41.67
C TYR A 373 -21.59 28.13 -42.32
N LYS A 374 -22.79 28.31 -42.85
CA LYS A 374 -23.55 27.30 -43.59
C LYS A 374 -23.79 27.78 -45.02
N GLN A 375 -23.63 26.88 -45.97
CA GLN A 375 -23.83 27.13 -47.39
C GLN A 375 -24.72 26.04 -47.98
N PHE A 376 -25.81 26.42 -48.63
CA PHE A 376 -26.74 25.50 -49.29
C PHE A 376 -26.55 25.52 -50.81
N PHE A 377 -26.69 24.34 -51.41
CA PHE A 377 -26.44 24.10 -52.83
C PHE A 377 -27.70 23.58 -53.54
N GLY A 378 -27.79 23.89 -54.84
CA GLY A 378 -28.89 23.52 -55.71
C GLY A 378 -30.08 24.48 -55.63
N GLU A 379 -30.92 24.46 -56.66
CA GLU A 379 -32.09 25.35 -56.79
C GLU A 379 -33.07 25.21 -55.62
N ASN A 380 -33.19 23.99 -55.09
CA ASN A 380 -34.06 23.67 -53.96
C ASN A 380 -33.37 23.86 -52.60
N LYS A 381 -32.05 24.11 -52.55
CA LYS A 381 -31.24 24.25 -51.32
C LYS A 381 -31.50 23.13 -50.29
N ASN A 382 -31.64 21.90 -50.77
CA ASN A 382 -31.91 20.73 -49.93
C ASN A 382 -30.63 20.14 -49.33
N VAL A 383 -29.47 20.40 -49.95
CA VAL A 383 -28.16 19.93 -49.48
C VAL A 383 -27.33 21.15 -49.12
N GLY A 384 -26.67 21.12 -47.97
CA GLY A 384 -25.75 22.17 -47.58
C GLY A 384 -24.47 21.61 -46.98
N LEU A 385 -23.47 22.49 -46.86
CA LEU A 385 -22.23 22.23 -46.13
C LEU A 385 -22.11 23.27 -45.02
N ARG A 386 -21.71 22.83 -43.84
CA ARG A 386 -21.50 23.67 -42.67
C ARG A 386 -20.08 23.49 -42.18
N TYR A 387 -19.32 24.56 -42.03
CA TYR A 387 -17.98 24.54 -41.44
C TYR A 387 -17.93 25.48 -40.23
N TYR A 388 -17.34 25.00 -39.13
CA TYR A 388 -17.47 25.65 -37.83
C TYR A 388 -16.29 25.38 -36.91
N GLY A 389 -16.03 26.33 -36.02
CA GLY A 389 -15.29 26.09 -34.79
C GLY A 389 -16.26 25.68 -33.68
N PHE A 390 -15.80 24.84 -32.76
CA PHE A 390 -16.61 24.44 -31.61
C PHE A 390 -15.77 24.36 -30.33
N PHE A 391 -16.47 24.53 -29.22
CA PHE A 391 -15.94 24.37 -27.87
C PHE A 391 -16.99 23.68 -27.01
N SER A 392 -16.56 22.73 -26.20
CA SER A 392 -17.39 22.11 -25.19
C SER A 392 -16.65 21.86 -23.88
N TYR A 393 -17.41 21.90 -22.79
CA TYR A 393 -16.93 21.63 -21.44
C TYR A 393 -17.86 20.62 -20.79
N ASN A 394 -17.31 19.54 -20.24
CA ASN A 394 -18.04 18.46 -19.60
C ASN A 394 -17.38 18.13 -18.26
N GLY A 395 -18.15 18.10 -17.16
CA GLY A 395 -17.66 17.78 -15.81
C GLY A 395 -18.35 16.56 -15.20
N ALA A 396 -17.60 15.72 -14.50
CA ALA A 396 -18.11 14.56 -13.75
C ALA A 396 -17.20 14.22 -12.56
N GLY A 397 -17.77 13.61 -11.52
CA GLY A 397 -17.02 12.90 -10.49
C GLY A 397 -16.99 11.40 -10.78
N VAL A 398 -15.86 10.72 -10.64
CA VAL A 398 -15.76 9.28 -10.91
C VAL A 398 -15.09 8.58 -9.71
N GLY A 399 -15.63 7.43 -9.32
CA GLY A 399 -15.18 6.69 -8.13
C GLY A 399 -16.06 6.96 -6.90
N ASN A 400 -15.72 6.31 -5.78
CA ASN A 400 -16.45 6.42 -4.52
C ASN A 400 -15.47 6.51 -3.34
N GLY A 401 -15.85 7.27 -2.31
CA GLY A 401 -15.06 7.45 -1.08
C GLY A 401 -13.62 7.91 -1.37
N PRO A 402 -12.59 7.22 -0.85
CA PRO A 402 -11.17 7.57 -1.05
C PRO A 402 -10.70 7.54 -2.52
N THR A 403 -11.47 6.92 -3.42
CA THR A 403 -11.16 6.81 -4.85
C THR A 403 -11.86 7.86 -5.71
N TYR A 404 -12.60 8.79 -5.10
CA TYR A 404 -13.31 9.84 -5.80
C TYR A 404 -12.35 10.79 -6.51
N ASN A 405 -12.57 11.01 -7.81
CA ASN A 405 -11.80 11.91 -8.63
C ASN A 405 -12.73 12.80 -9.46
N GLN A 406 -12.53 14.11 -9.42
CA GLN A 406 -13.23 15.02 -10.32
C GLN A 406 -12.50 15.07 -11.65
N VAL A 407 -13.24 14.89 -12.74
CA VAL A 407 -12.74 14.85 -14.11
C VAL A 407 -13.51 15.87 -14.92
N ASN A 408 -12.78 16.78 -15.55
CA ASN A 408 -13.31 17.75 -16.48
C ASN A 408 -12.70 17.48 -17.86
N LEU A 409 -13.52 17.56 -18.90
CA LEU A 409 -13.14 17.41 -20.30
C LEU A 409 -13.44 18.73 -21.03
N LEU A 410 -12.40 19.31 -21.61
CA LEU A 410 -12.50 20.42 -22.54
C LEU A 410 -12.28 19.89 -23.95
N THR A 411 -13.26 20.01 -24.83
CA THR A 411 -13.13 19.62 -26.24
C THR A 411 -13.23 20.86 -27.10
N TYR A 412 -12.24 21.08 -27.96
CA TYR A 412 -12.23 22.22 -28.86
C TYR A 412 -11.64 21.85 -30.21
N GLY A 413 -12.12 22.48 -31.27
CA GLY A 413 -11.67 22.15 -32.60
C GLY A 413 -12.46 22.79 -33.71
N VAL A 414 -12.34 22.16 -34.89
CA VAL A 414 -13.03 22.57 -36.10
C VAL A 414 -13.74 21.37 -36.71
N GLY A 415 -14.88 21.62 -37.36
CA GLY A 415 -15.72 20.58 -37.93
C GLY A 415 -16.34 20.99 -39.25
N THR A 416 -16.77 19.97 -39.99
CA THR A 416 -17.58 20.14 -41.19
C THR A 416 -18.69 19.10 -41.23
N ASP A 417 -19.92 19.55 -41.51
CA ASP A 417 -21.09 18.69 -41.63
C ASP A 417 -21.78 18.91 -42.97
N VAL A 418 -22.27 17.82 -43.55
CA VAL A 418 -23.26 17.86 -44.63
C VAL A 418 -24.63 18.02 -44.01
N LEU A 419 -25.40 18.98 -44.51
CA LEU A 419 -26.77 19.27 -44.12
C LEU A 419 -27.72 18.71 -45.18
N TYR A 420 -28.80 18.06 -44.76
CA TYR A 420 -29.83 17.55 -45.65
C TYR A 420 -31.23 17.89 -45.13
N ASN A 421 -31.92 18.78 -45.85
CA ASN A 421 -33.28 19.21 -45.52
C ASN A 421 -34.29 18.20 -46.07
N VAL A 422 -35.15 17.67 -45.19
CA VAL A 422 -36.18 16.67 -45.56
C VAL A 422 -37.57 17.28 -45.53
N PHE A 423 -37.77 18.32 -44.73
CA PHE A 423 -39.04 19.02 -44.58
C PHE A 423 -38.81 20.53 -44.62
N SER A 424 -39.61 21.22 -45.41
CA SER A 424 -39.66 22.69 -45.50
C SER A 424 -41.11 23.10 -45.61
N ARG A 425 -41.58 23.97 -44.70
CA ARG A 425 -42.95 24.50 -44.74
C ARG A 425 -42.97 25.96 -44.35
N SER A 426 -43.67 26.76 -45.17
CA SER A 426 -43.92 28.17 -44.89
C SER A 426 -45.34 28.38 -44.34
N PHE A 427 -45.45 29.16 -43.28
CA PHE A 427 -46.68 29.58 -42.61
C PHE A 427 -46.76 31.12 -42.62
N GLY A 428 -47.18 31.70 -43.74
CA GLY A 428 -47.25 33.15 -43.89
C GLY A 428 -45.88 33.81 -43.80
N SER A 429 -45.63 34.60 -42.75
CA SER A 429 -44.35 35.26 -42.49
C SER A 429 -43.35 34.42 -41.67
N ARG A 430 -43.57 33.11 -41.56
CA ARG A 430 -42.69 32.20 -40.81
C ARG A 430 -42.36 30.96 -41.65
N SER A 431 -41.14 30.44 -41.55
CA SER A 431 -40.73 29.17 -42.17
C SER A 431 -40.24 28.18 -41.13
N LEU A 432 -40.49 26.89 -41.38
CA LEU A 432 -40.01 25.76 -40.59
C LEU A 432 -39.28 24.79 -41.52
N ASN A 433 -37.99 24.59 -41.28
CA ASN A 433 -37.15 23.64 -42.01
C ASN A 433 -36.65 22.57 -41.04
N ALA A 434 -36.86 21.30 -41.35
CA ALA A 434 -36.32 20.19 -40.58
C ALA A 434 -35.47 19.26 -41.46
N GLY A 435 -34.35 18.81 -40.90
CA GLY A 435 -33.36 18.05 -41.64
C GLY A 435 -32.39 17.28 -40.74
N PHE A 436 -31.48 16.58 -41.40
CA PHE A 436 -30.40 15.84 -40.78
C PHE A 436 -29.07 16.54 -41.03
N PHE A 437 -28.10 16.30 -40.16
CA PHE A 437 -26.71 16.64 -40.43
C PHE A 437 -25.80 15.47 -40.09
N GLY A 438 -24.68 15.37 -40.81
CA GLY A 438 -23.67 14.34 -40.60
C GLY A 438 -22.30 14.84 -41.04
N GLY A 439 -21.30 14.69 -40.18
CA GLY A 439 -20.00 15.32 -40.39
C GLY A 439 -18.85 14.73 -39.60
N ILE A 440 -17.69 15.34 -39.79
CA ILE A 440 -16.44 15.03 -39.10
C ILE A 440 -15.88 16.27 -38.42
N GLN A 441 -15.28 16.06 -37.26
CA GLN A 441 -14.63 17.09 -36.46
C GLN A 441 -13.19 16.67 -36.15
N LEU A 442 -12.27 17.61 -36.18
CA LEU A 442 -10.92 17.48 -35.64
C LEU A 442 -10.87 18.25 -34.32
N ALA A 443 -10.64 17.55 -33.21
CA ALA A 443 -10.65 18.17 -31.88
C ALA A 443 -9.43 17.84 -31.03
N GLY A 444 -9.06 18.80 -30.19
CA GLY A 444 -8.23 18.60 -29.01
C GLY A 444 -9.11 18.36 -27.79
N ASP A 445 -9.00 17.15 -27.22
CA ASP A 445 -9.60 16.80 -25.94
C ASP A 445 -8.57 17.03 -24.83
N THR A 446 -8.88 17.90 -23.88
CA THR A 446 -8.07 18.15 -22.69
C THR A 446 -8.78 17.65 -21.44
N TYR A 447 -8.27 16.58 -20.85
CA TYR A 447 -8.73 16.06 -19.56
C TYR A 447 -8.00 16.77 -18.42
N ILE A 448 -8.77 17.25 -17.45
CA ILE A 448 -8.28 17.86 -16.22
C ILE A 448 -8.87 17.05 -15.08
N SER A 449 -8.02 16.33 -14.35
CA SER A 449 -8.45 15.50 -13.21
C SER A 449 -7.74 15.94 -11.93
N THR A 450 -8.42 15.82 -10.79
CA THR A 450 -7.82 16.01 -9.45
C THR A 450 -6.60 15.11 -9.23
N LEU A 451 -6.53 13.98 -9.96
CA LEU A 451 -5.36 13.12 -10.02
C LEU A 451 -4.07 13.88 -10.35
N ARG A 452 -4.12 14.93 -11.19
CA ARG A 452 -2.95 15.71 -11.62
C ARG A 452 -2.14 16.29 -10.46
N ASN A 453 -2.79 16.56 -9.33
CA ASN A 453 -2.18 17.15 -8.14
C ASN A 453 -1.86 16.09 -7.06
N SER A 454 -2.05 14.80 -7.36
CA SER A 454 -1.76 13.75 -6.38
C SER A 454 -0.25 13.64 -6.16
N PRO A 455 0.23 13.65 -4.90
CA PRO A 455 1.64 13.43 -4.57
C PRO A 455 2.12 12.02 -4.93
N GLN A 456 1.20 11.10 -5.24
CA GLN A 456 1.49 9.71 -5.57
C GLN A 456 1.84 9.50 -7.05
N LEU A 457 1.78 10.54 -7.88
CA LEU A 457 2.13 10.46 -9.30
C LEU A 457 3.64 10.38 -9.50
N ALA A 458 4.10 9.35 -10.22
CA ALA A 458 5.50 9.24 -10.63
C ALA A 458 5.84 10.16 -11.81
N SER A 459 4.84 10.60 -12.57
CA SER A 459 5.01 11.53 -13.70
C SER A 459 3.76 12.39 -13.90
N ARG A 460 3.92 13.53 -14.58
CA ARG A 460 2.78 14.41 -14.88
C ARG A 460 1.92 13.80 -15.98
N PRO A 461 0.58 13.75 -15.84
CA PRO A 461 -0.30 13.21 -16.86
C PRO A 461 -0.29 14.07 -18.13
N THR A 462 -0.50 13.43 -19.28
CA THR A 462 -0.70 14.11 -20.56
C THR A 462 -2.17 14.48 -20.70
N ALA A 463 -2.47 15.77 -20.51
CA ALA A 463 -3.85 16.26 -20.45
C ALA A 463 -4.53 16.31 -21.82
N THR A 464 -3.81 16.69 -22.88
CA THR A 464 -4.39 17.01 -24.19
C THR A 464 -4.06 15.96 -25.26
N LYS A 465 -5.05 15.54 -26.04
CA LYS A 465 -4.90 14.66 -27.21
C LYS A 465 -5.76 15.13 -28.37
N PHE A 466 -5.26 14.97 -29.59
CA PHE A 466 -5.99 15.29 -30.80
C PHE A 466 -6.65 14.03 -31.38
N GLN A 467 -7.91 14.13 -31.80
CA GLN A 467 -8.66 13.03 -32.39
C GLN A 467 -9.72 13.50 -33.39
N PHE A 468 -10.25 12.54 -34.14
CA PHE A 468 -11.44 12.75 -34.98
C PHE A 468 -12.70 12.40 -34.20
N LEU A 469 -13.78 13.14 -34.45
CA LEU A 469 -15.12 12.83 -33.94
C LEU A 469 -16.10 12.82 -35.11
N PHE A 470 -17.10 11.94 -35.04
CA PHE A 470 -18.27 12.02 -35.90
C PHE A 470 -19.34 12.86 -35.22
N ASP A 471 -20.02 13.72 -35.98
CA ASP A 471 -21.17 14.49 -35.51
C ASP A 471 -22.37 14.16 -36.37
N VAL A 472 -23.44 13.68 -35.77
CA VAL A 472 -24.67 13.32 -36.48
C VAL A 472 -25.88 13.79 -35.69
N GLY A 473 -26.93 14.22 -36.38
CA GLY A 473 -28.10 14.67 -35.66
C GLY A 473 -29.25 15.20 -36.51
N LEU A 474 -30.20 15.77 -35.79
CA LEU A 474 -31.42 16.38 -36.29
C LEU A 474 -31.37 17.88 -36.08
N ARG A 475 -31.91 18.62 -37.03
CA ARG A 475 -31.95 20.08 -37.01
C ARG A 475 -33.32 20.58 -37.40
N MET A 476 -33.80 21.57 -36.66
CA MET A 476 -35.03 22.30 -36.93
C MET A 476 -34.73 23.80 -36.93
N ASN A 477 -35.05 24.49 -38.02
CA ASN A 477 -34.86 25.93 -38.17
C ASN A 477 -36.21 26.63 -38.29
N PHE A 478 -36.34 27.76 -37.61
CA PHE A 478 -37.50 28.64 -37.59
C PHE A 478 -37.07 30.01 -38.15
N GLY A 479 -37.53 30.34 -39.35
CA GLY A 479 -37.27 31.63 -39.99
C GLY A 479 -38.44 32.60 -39.82
N ILE A 480 -38.16 33.91 -39.76
CA ILE A 480 -39.16 34.96 -39.93
C ILE A 480 -38.96 35.58 -41.32
N LEU A 481 -39.94 35.38 -42.21
CA LEU A 481 -40.00 35.96 -43.55
C LEU A 481 -40.59 37.38 -43.45
N LYS A 482 -39.74 38.41 -43.36
CA LYS A 482 -40.18 39.81 -43.50
C LYS A 482 -39.91 40.28 -44.93
N LYS A 483 -40.96 40.78 -45.62
CA LYS A 483 -40.91 41.20 -47.04
C LYS A 483 -39.89 42.30 -47.38
N ASP A 484 -39.39 43.06 -46.39
CA ASP A 484 -38.61 44.29 -46.61
C ASP A 484 -37.22 44.33 -45.95
N LEU A 485 -36.68 43.22 -45.44
CA LEU A 485 -35.34 43.18 -44.85
C LEU A 485 -34.43 42.21 -45.63
N LYS A 486 -33.26 42.71 -46.06
CA LYS A 486 -32.19 41.88 -46.66
C LYS A 486 -31.50 40.93 -45.68
N SER A 487 -31.86 40.95 -44.39
CA SER A 487 -31.32 40.05 -43.36
C SER A 487 -32.43 39.16 -42.77
N HIS A 488 -32.31 37.85 -42.94
CA HIS A 488 -33.23 36.88 -42.37
C HIS A 488 -32.64 36.27 -41.09
N ASN A 489 -33.14 36.74 -39.96
CA ASN A 489 -32.84 36.13 -38.67
C ASN A 489 -33.53 34.77 -38.57
N GLN A 490 -32.75 33.71 -38.35
CA GLN A 490 -33.28 32.36 -38.18
C GLN A 490 -32.86 31.80 -36.82
N HIS A 491 -33.80 31.16 -36.14
CA HIS A 491 -33.53 30.42 -34.91
C HIS A 491 -33.45 28.93 -35.22
N SER A 492 -32.57 28.19 -34.56
CA SER A 492 -32.45 26.75 -34.75
C SER A 492 -32.51 25.99 -33.44
N ILE A 493 -33.00 24.77 -33.49
CA ILE A 493 -32.88 23.76 -32.44
C ILE A 493 -32.20 22.57 -33.09
N GLU A 494 -31.09 22.11 -32.49
CA GLU A 494 -30.35 20.94 -32.97
C GLU A 494 -30.20 19.93 -31.84
N ILE A 495 -30.37 18.68 -32.22
CA ILE A 495 -30.16 17.51 -31.36
C ILE A 495 -29.11 16.68 -32.06
N GLY A 496 -27.95 16.49 -31.42
CA GLY A 496 -26.88 15.73 -32.05
C GLY A 496 -26.21 14.77 -31.11
N VAL A 497 -25.46 13.86 -31.70
CA VAL A 497 -24.63 12.88 -31.04
C VAL A 497 -23.21 13.02 -31.58
N GLN A 498 -22.24 13.26 -30.68
CA GLN A 498 -20.83 13.22 -31.01
C GLN A 498 -20.24 11.87 -30.61
N ILE A 499 -19.47 11.26 -31.53
CA ILE A 499 -18.85 9.95 -31.34
C ILE A 499 -17.33 10.10 -31.50
N PRO A 500 -16.56 10.04 -30.40
CA PRO A 500 -15.10 10.03 -30.44
C PRO A 500 -14.52 8.74 -31.04
N THR A 501 -13.35 8.82 -31.65
CA THR A 501 -12.72 7.68 -32.34
C THR A 501 -11.60 6.98 -31.56
N ILE A 502 -11.00 7.63 -30.54
CA ILE A 502 -9.79 7.12 -29.87
C ILE A 502 -9.95 7.03 -28.34
N TYR A 503 -9.37 5.99 -27.74
CA TYR A 503 -9.23 5.87 -26.29
C TYR A 503 -8.09 6.74 -25.74
N ASN A 504 -8.38 7.57 -24.74
CA ASN A 504 -7.38 8.49 -24.18
C ASN A 504 -6.75 7.94 -22.89
N THR A 505 -5.53 7.39 -23.02
CA THR A 505 -4.67 7.17 -21.84
C THR A 505 -4.23 8.51 -21.26
N TYR A 506 -4.69 8.82 -20.05
CA TYR A 506 -4.42 10.05 -19.32
C TYR A 506 -3.11 9.98 -18.51
N TYR A 507 -2.85 8.82 -17.91
CA TYR A 507 -1.63 8.53 -17.15
C TYR A 507 -1.15 7.12 -17.40
N LYS A 508 0.18 6.95 -17.50
CA LYS A 508 0.84 5.65 -17.58
C LYS A 508 2.27 5.73 -17.00
N ALA A 509 2.53 5.01 -15.92
CA ALA A 509 3.89 4.85 -15.37
C ALA A 509 3.99 3.56 -14.57
N GLY A 510 5.11 2.83 -14.67
CA GLY A 510 5.40 1.69 -13.78
C GLY A 510 4.34 0.58 -13.77
N GLY A 511 3.60 0.38 -14.87
CA GLY A 511 2.49 -0.58 -14.93
C GLY A 511 1.14 -0.06 -14.42
N ALA A 512 1.10 1.08 -13.74
CA ALA A 512 -0.14 1.79 -13.43
C ALA A 512 -0.62 2.60 -14.64
N GLU A 513 -1.89 2.50 -15.00
CA GLU A 513 -2.51 3.18 -16.13
C GLU A 513 -3.90 3.69 -15.74
N VAL A 514 -4.20 4.94 -16.09
CA VAL A 514 -5.53 5.54 -15.96
C VAL A 514 -5.95 6.04 -17.33
N LYS A 515 -7.07 5.51 -17.83
CA LYS A 515 -7.69 5.93 -19.09
C LYS A 515 -9.01 6.60 -18.78
N TYR A 516 -9.26 7.68 -19.51
CA TYR A 516 -10.58 8.29 -19.58
C TYR A 516 -11.09 8.17 -21.01
N PHE A 517 -12.36 7.82 -21.13
CA PHE A 517 -13.00 7.70 -22.43
C PHE A 517 -14.43 8.20 -22.35
N ARG A 518 -14.81 9.01 -23.35
CA ARG A 518 -16.18 9.41 -23.60
C ARG A 518 -16.69 8.60 -24.80
N PRO A 519 -17.56 7.58 -24.61
CA PRO A 519 -18.02 6.75 -25.73
C PRO A 519 -18.92 7.52 -26.70
N TYR A 520 -19.73 8.42 -26.16
CA TYR A 520 -20.58 9.33 -26.92
C TYR A 520 -20.94 10.53 -26.04
N SER A 521 -21.38 11.61 -26.68
CA SER A 521 -22.15 12.67 -26.04
C SER A 521 -23.36 13.03 -26.87
N VAL A 522 -24.47 13.32 -26.20
CA VAL A 522 -25.70 13.82 -26.79
C VAL A 522 -25.83 15.28 -26.38
N TYR A 523 -26.11 16.16 -27.35
CA TYR A 523 -26.33 17.56 -27.07
C TYR A 523 -27.67 18.04 -27.61
N TRP A 524 -28.18 19.07 -26.96
CA TRP A 524 -29.31 19.87 -27.43
C TRP A 524 -28.89 21.33 -27.41
N VAL A 525 -28.90 21.97 -28.58
CA VAL A 525 -28.47 23.36 -28.74
C VAL A 525 -29.56 24.21 -29.35
N TYR A 526 -29.58 25.46 -28.92
CA TYR A 526 -30.30 26.54 -29.55
C TYR A 526 -29.33 27.36 -30.38
N GLY A 527 -29.71 27.66 -31.61
CA GLY A 527 -28.89 28.43 -32.54
C GLY A 527 -29.57 29.67 -33.06
N TYR A 528 -28.74 30.60 -33.50
CA TYR A 528 -29.12 31.81 -34.20
C TYR A 528 -28.25 31.94 -35.44
N ALA A 529 -28.88 32.19 -36.59
CA ALA A 529 -28.22 32.45 -37.85
C ALA A 529 -28.53 33.88 -38.33
N PHE A 530 -27.51 34.54 -38.88
CA PHE A 530 -27.48 35.96 -39.21
C PHE A 530 -26.78 36.23 -40.55
#